data_AF-A0A957CLA6-F1
#
_entry.id   AF-A0A957CLA6-F1
#
_cell.length_a   1.000
_cell.length_b   1.000
_cell.length_c   1.000
_cell.angle_alpha   90.00
_cell.angle_beta   90.00
_cell.angle_gamma   90.00
#
_symmetry.space_group_name_H-M   'P 1'
#
loop_
_entity.id
_entity.type
_entity.pdbx_description
1 polymer ?
#
loop_
_entity_poly.entity_id
_entity_poly.type
_entity_poly.pdbx_seq_one_letter_code
_entity_poly.pdbx_strand_id
1 'polypeptide(L)'
;MNKGILYATSAYLLWGLLPIYWKALHIVPAAEILGHRMVWSLFVVVVLLAWKRHWGWVKTAVSTPRILLSFIGSGLLLGANWLTYIWAVNAGFVVETSLGY
;
A
#
# COMPACT_ATOMS: atom_id res chain seq x y z
N MET A 1 21.36 -7.57 20.82
CA MET A 1 20.87 -7.46 19.41
C MET A 1 19.97 -6.24 19.32
N ASN A 2 20.34 -5.24 18.52
CA ASN A 2 19.54 -4.00 18.40
C ASN A 2 18.19 -4.33 17.75
N LYS A 3 17.08 -4.02 18.44
CA LYS A 3 15.71 -4.27 17.95
C LYS A 3 15.47 -3.70 16.55
N GLY A 4 16.13 -2.57 16.22
CA GLY A 4 16.07 -1.96 14.89
C GLY A 4 16.61 -2.85 13.77
N ILE A 5 17.69 -3.59 14.01
CA ILE A 5 18.24 -4.54 13.01
C ILE A 5 17.23 -5.67 12.80
N LEU A 6 16.67 -6.21 13.89
CA LEU A 6 15.67 -7.27 13.81
C LEU A 6 14.43 -6.84 13.00
N TYR A 7 13.92 -5.63 13.23
CA TYR A 7 12.78 -5.10 12.48
C TYR A 7 13.11 -4.85 11.01
N ALA A 8 14.28 -4.26 10.71
CA ALA A 8 14.70 -4.04 9.33
C ALA A 8 14.83 -5.37 8.58
N THR A 9 15.55 -6.35 9.13
CA THR A 9 15.72 -7.67 8.51
C THR A 9 14.38 -8.35 8.29
N SER A 10 13.48 -8.32 9.29
CA SER A 10 12.15 -8.94 9.16
C SER A 10 11.30 -8.25 8.09
N ALA A 11 11.35 -6.92 8.01
CA ALA A 11 10.62 -6.15 7.01
C ALA A 11 11.12 -6.47 5.59
N TYR A 12 12.43 -6.52 5.37
CA TYR A 12 13.02 -6.87 4.07
C TYR A 12 12.73 -8.32 3.67
N LEU A 13 12.74 -9.27 4.62
CA LEU A 13 12.34 -10.66 4.35
C LEU A 13 10.87 -10.76 3.94
N LEU A 14 9.97 -10.12 4.69
CA LEU A 14 8.55 -10.10 4.34
C LEU A 14 8.32 -9.46 2.97
N TRP A 15 9.04 -8.38 2.66
CA TRP A 15 8.97 -7.76 1.34
C TRP A 15 9.54 -8.64 0.22
N GLY A 16 10.62 -9.38 0.46
CA GLY A 16 11.18 -10.31 -0.52
C GLY A 16 10.29 -11.51 -0.82
N LEU A 17 9.36 -11.86 0.09
CA LEU A 17 8.39 -12.94 -0.11
C LEU A 17 7.12 -12.49 -0.85
N LEU A 18 6.84 -11.18 -0.92
CA LEU A 18 5.65 -10.64 -1.61
C LEU A 18 5.53 -11.08 -3.08
N PRO A 19 6.60 -11.10 -3.91
CA PRO A 19 6.50 -11.56 -5.29
C PRO A 19 5.96 -12.98 -5.43
N ILE A 20 6.22 -13.87 -4.46
CA ILE A 20 5.71 -15.24 -4.45
C ILE A 20 4.18 -15.23 -4.30
N TYR A 21 3.67 -14.38 -3.41
CA TYR A 21 2.23 -14.21 -3.21
C TYR A 21 1.54 -13.63 -4.45
N TRP A 22 2.12 -12.62 -5.09
CA TRP A 22 1.56 -12.05 -6.32
C TRP A 22 1.54 -13.04 -7.47
N LYS A 23 2.62 -13.84 -7.62
CA LYS A 23 2.68 -14.90 -8.62
C LYS A 23 1.62 -15.98 -8.37
N ALA A 24 1.29 -16.30 -7.11
CA ALA A 24 0.18 -17.19 -6.79
C ALA A 24 -1.19 -16.61 -7.20
N LEU A 25 -1.32 -15.28 -7.20
CA LEU A 25 -2.52 -14.55 -7.61
C LEU A 25 -2.51 -14.04 -9.05
N HIS A 26 -1.59 -14.52 -9.91
CA HIS A 26 -1.43 -14.01 -11.29
C HIS A 26 -2.71 -14.06 -12.14
N ILE A 27 -3.68 -14.92 -11.77
CA ILE A 27 -4.98 -15.05 -12.44
C ILE A 27 -5.88 -13.84 -12.17
N VAL A 28 -5.68 -13.15 -11.03
CA VAL A 28 -6.46 -11.99 -10.64
C VAL A 28 -5.83 -10.72 -11.22
N PRO A 29 -6.61 -9.85 -11.90
CA PRO A 29 -6.10 -8.59 -12.41
C PRO A 29 -5.47 -7.72 -11.32
N ALA A 30 -4.32 -7.10 -11.63
CA ALA A 30 -3.59 -6.25 -10.68
C ALA A 30 -4.45 -5.11 -10.10
N ALA A 31 -5.37 -4.57 -10.89
CA ALA A 31 -6.31 -3.54 -10.45
C ALA A 31 -7.30 -4.04 -9.39
N GLU A 32 -7.78 -5.29 -9.50
CA GLU A 32 -8.69 -5.89 -8.51
C GLU A 32 -7.97 -6.15 -7.19
N ILE A 33 -6.74 -6.65 -7.26
CA ILE A 33 -5.87 -6.83 -6.09
C ILE A 33 -5.67 -5.50 -5.36
N LEU A 34 -5.33 -4.44 -6.10
CA LEU A 34 -5.16 -3.11 -5.54
C LEU A 34 -6.47 -2.57 -4.95
N GLY A 35 -7.59 -2.78 -5.64
CA GLY A 35 -8.92 -2.39 -5.18
C GLY A 35 -9.28 -3.03 -3.84
N HIS A 36 -9.09 -4.35 -3.71
CA HIS A 36 -9.31 -5.06 -2.44
C HIS A 36 -8.40 -4.53 -1.33
N ARG A 37 -7.14 -4.22 -1.64
CA ARG A 37 -6.23 -3.62 -0.66
C ARG A 37 -6.69 -2.25 -0.19
N MET A 38 -7.19 -1.40 -1.10
CA MET A 38 -7.73 -0.09 -0.76
C MET A 38 -8.96 -0.21 0.14
N VAL A 39 -9.88 -1.12 -0.18
CA VAL A 39 -11.10 -1.37 0.62
C VAL A 39 -10.74 -1.85 2.03
N TRP A 40 -9.85 -2.83 2.16
CA TRP A 40 -9.44 -3.34 3.47
C TRP A 40 -8.65 -2.30 4.28
N SER A 41 -7.79 -1.52 3.64
CA SER A 41 -7.06 -0.43 4.31
C SER A 41 -8.04 0.63 4.83
N LEU A 42 -9.02 1.02 4.02
CA LEU A 42 -10.07 1.96 4.42
C LEU A 42 -10.88 1.40 5.60
N PHE A 43 -11.30 0.14 5.53
CA PHE A 43 -12.04 -0.52 6.60
C PHE A 43 -11.27 -0.47 7.93
N VAL A 44 -10.00 -0.87 7.92
CA VAL A 44 -9.15 -0.83 9.13
C VAL A 44 -9.00 0.59 9.67
N VAL A 45 -8.74 1.58 8.80
CA VAL A 45 -8.61 2.98 9.20
C VAL A 45 -9.91 3.50 9.82
N VAL A 46 -11.06 3.21 9.21
CA VAL A 46 -12.38 3.62 9.72
C VAL A 46 -12.64 3.00 11.09
N VAL A 47 -12.37 1.70 11.28
CA VAL A 47 -12.53 1.01 12.57
C VAL A 47 -11.64 1.64 13.64
N LEU A 48 -10.37 1.94 13.31
CA LEU A 48 -9.44 2.59 14.24
C LEU A 48 -9.87 4.01 14.60
N LEU A 49 -10.35 4.81 13.64
CA LEU A 49 -10.87 6.15 13.89
C LEU A 49 -12.14 6.12 14.74
N ALA A 50 -13.04 5.16 14.47
CA ALA A 50 -14.24 4.93 15.27
C ALA A 50 -13.87 4.60 16.73
N TRP A 51 -12.91 3.69 16.94
CA TRP A 51 -12.45 3.31 18.27
C TRP A 51 -11.79 4.48 19.01
N LYS A 52 -10.92 5.26 18.33
CA LYS A 52 -10.27 6.44 18.92
C LYS A 52 -11.18 7.67 19.04
N ARG A 53 -12.40 7.62 18.48
CA ARG A 53 -13.35 8.75 18.38
C ARG A 53 -12.74 10.03 17.79
N HIS A 54 -11.71 9.89 16.97
CA HIS A 54 -10.89 11.01 16.51
C HIS A 54 -11.30 11.44 15.08
N TRP A 55 -12.50 12.00 14.95
CA TRP A 55 -13.07 12.41 13.66
C TRP A 55 -12.84 13.88 13.29
N GLY A 56 -12.48 14.72 14.27
CA GLY A 56 -12.36 16.17 14.07
C GLY A 56 -11.37 16.55 12.97
N TRP A 57 -10.23 15.87 12.90
CA TRP A 57 -9.20 16.12 11.88
C TRP A 57 -9.67 15.76 10.46
N VAL A 58 -10.56 14.77 10.30
CA VAL A 58 -11.07 14.35 8.99
C VAL A 58 -11.85 15.49 8.35
N LYS A 59 -12.68 16.17 9.14
CA LYS A 59 -13.43 17.35 8.68
C LYS A 59 -12.48 18.47 8.23
N THR A 60 -11.43 18.74 8.99
CA THR A 60 -10.39 19.72 8.62
C THR A 60 -9.67 19.34 7.34
N ALA A 61 -9.30 18.05 7.18
CA ALA A 61 -8.60 17.56 6.00
C ALA A 61 -9.44 17.69 4.73
N VAL A 62 -10.74 17.38 4.79
CA VAL A 62 -11.65 17.46 3.64
C VAL A 62 -12.03 18.92 3.31
N SER A 63 -12.17 19.77 4.33
CA SER A 63 -12.52 21.20 4.14
C SER A 63 -11.34 22.07 3.71
N THR A 64 -10.10 21.58 3.79
CA THR A 64 -8.91 22.32 3.39
C THR A 64 -8.40 21.81 2.03
N PRO A 65 -8.62 22.53 0.92
CA PRO A 65 -8.31 22.05 -0.43
C PRO A 65 -6.86 21.62 -0.60
N ARG A 66 -5.91 22.33 0.03
CA ARG A 66 -4.49 21.99 -0.04
C ARG A 66 -4.17 20.63 0.59
N ILE A 67 -4.78 20.32 1.74
CA ILE A 67 -4.58 19.02 2.42
C ILE A 67 -5.22 17.92 1.58
N LEU A 68 -6.46 18.14 1.14
CA LEU A 68 -7.18 17.19 0.29
C LEU A 68 -6.44 16.87 -1.01
N LEU A 69 -5.96 17.89 -1.73
CA LEU A 69 -5.18 17.72 -2.95
C LEU A 69 -3.85 17.01 -2.70
N SER A 70 -3.21 17.27 -1.56
CA SER A 70 -1.98 16.54 -1.18
C SER A 70 -2.27 15.06 -0.95
N PHE A 71 -3.37 14.72 -0.26
CA PHE A 71 -3.77 13.32 -0.04
C PHE A 71 -4.19 12.62 -1.32
N ILE A 72 -4.93 13.30 -2.21
CA ILE A 72 -5.28 12.76 -3.52
C ILE A 72 -4.00 12.52 -4.34
N GLY A 73 -3.10 13.50 -4.40
CA GLY A 73 -1.83 13.37 -5.12
C GLY A 73 -0.97 12.23 -4.58
N SER A 74 -0.74 12.15 -3.27
CA SER A 74 -0.01 11.06 -2.65
C SER A 74 -0.69 9.71 -2.85
N GLY A 75 -2.02 9.65 -2.76
CA GLY A 75 -2.80 8.43 -2.98
C GLY A 75 -2.71 7.93 -4.42
N LEU A 76 -2.77 8.83 -5.41
CA LEU A 76 -2.59 8.49 -6.83
C LEU A 76 -1.18 8.03 -7.13
N LEU A 77 -0.15 8.72 -6.61
CA LEU A 77 1.25 8.32 -6.78
C LEU A 77 1.51 6.94 -6.15
N LEU A 78 1.02 6.72 -4.93
CA LEU A 78 1.16 5.43 -4.25
C LEU A 78 0.39 4.32 -4.97
N GLY A 79 -0.83 4.62 -5.43
CA GLY A 79 -1.67 3.69 -6.18
C GLY A 79 -1.03 3.30 -7.51
N ALA A 80 -0.54 4.28 -8.29
CA ALA A 80 0.17 4.04 -9.54
C ALA A 80 1.45 3.22 -9.31
N ASN A 81 2.23 3.55 -8.28
CA ASN A 81 3.42 2.79 -7.94
C ASN A 81 3.10 1.32 -7.59
N TRP A 82 2.09 1.07 -6.76
CA TRP A 82 1.66 -0.29 -6.41
C TRP A 82 1.08 -1.06 -7.59
N LEU A 83 0.30 -0.40 -8.44
CA LEU A 83 -0.27 -1.01 -9.63
C LEU A 83 0.84 -1.46 -10.59
N THR A 84 1.82 -0.59 -10.85
CA THR A 84 2.99 -0.90 -11.67
C THR A 84 3.79 -2.05 -11.09
N TYR A 85 4.00 -2.08 -9.77
CA TYR A 85 4.72 -3.16 -9.10
C TYR A 85 4.01 -4.52 -9.26
N ILE A 86 2.71 -4.59 -8.94
CA ILE A 86 1.93 -5.84 -9.06
C ILE A 86 1.87 -6.29 -10.52
N TRP A 87 1.64 -5.36 -11.45
CA TRP A 87 1.62 -5.66 -12.88
C TRP A 87 2.96 -6.21 -13.37
N ALA A 88 4.07 -5.56 -13.03
CA ALA A 88 5.40 -5.96 -13.48
C ALA A 88 5.82 -7.32 -12.89
N VAL A 89 5.49 -7.59 -11.62
CA VAL A 89 5.67 -8.91 -11.01
C VAL A 89 4.84 -9.99 -11.72
N ASN A 90 3.57 -9.71 -12.02
CA ASN A 90 2.70 -10.65 -12.76
C ASN A 90 3.18 -10.87 -14.21
N ALA A 91 3.77 -9.86 -14.83
CA ALA A 91 4.37 -9.94 -16.16
C ALA A 91 5.75 -10.64 -16.17
N GLY A 92 6.28 -11.04 -15.01
CA GLY A 92 7.54 -11.78 -14.88
C GLY A 92 8.79 -10.91 -14.68
N PHE A 93 8.66 -9.57 -14.65
CA PHE A 93 9.75 -8.62 -14.43
C PHE A 93 10.11 -8.48 -12.93
N VAL A 94 10.32 -9.61 -12.25
CA VAL A 94 10.56 -9.64 -10.80
C VAL A 94 11.93 -9.07 -10.44
N VAL A 95 12.95 -9.30 -11.27
CA VAL A 95 14.31 -8.81 -11.00
C VAL A 95 14.39 -7.31 -11.25
N GLU A 96 13.78 -6.84 -12.33
CA GLU A 96 13.70 -5.43 -12.72
C GLU A 96 12.89 -4.62 -11.71
N THR A 97 11.79 -5.17 -11.21
CA THR A 97 11.04 -4.54 -10.11
C THR A 97 11.85 -4.49 -8.83
N SER A 98 12.67 -5.49 -8.53
CA SER A 98 13.54 -5.50 -7.34
C SER A 98 14.68 -4.47 -7.41
N LEU A 99 15.10 -4.08 -8.61
CA LEU A 99 16.11 -3.03 -8.83
C LEU A 99 15.51 -1.62 -8.85
N GLY A 100 14.25 -1.50 -9.27
CA GLY A 100 13.52 -0.22 -9.33
C GLY A 100 12.83 0.20 -8.03
N TYR A 101 12.77 -0.69 -7.04
CA TYR A 101 12.17 -0.47 -5.71
C TYR A 101 13.24 -0.42 -4.63
#